data_AF-A0A9Q6IB55-F1
#
_entry.id   AF-A0A9Q6IB55-F1
#
_cell.length_a   1.000
_cell.length_b   1.000
_cell.length_c   1.000
_cell.angle_alpha   90.00
_cell.angle_beta   90.00
_cell.angle_gamma   90.00
#
_symmetry.space_group_name_H-M   'P 1'
#
loop_
_entity.id
_entity.type
_entity.pdbx_description
1 polymer ?
#
loop_
_entity_poly.entity_id
_entity_poly.type
_entity_poly.pdbx_seq_one_letter_code
_entity_poly.pdbx_strand_id
1 'polypeptide(L)'
;KVLVTRSETPYEARMRLQSGGKDKEHEEALSFHSAIPNNPEHSRRVLAYDVAIGAGESVDDVTFYAYLCRVADWRLDWENTKAKGRSQVDSEVDHDFPDEAVEMLYQKEEEKNRDLIDATARYRTTGTLPTTVVNNMPSLVFSQTLAERKAGKPIGQGGEVI
;
A
#
# COMPACT_ATOMS: atom_id res chain seq x y z
N LYS A 1 20.42 -51.45 19.31
CA LYS A 1 19.64 -50.58 18.39
C LYS A 1 20.07 -49.15 18.67
N VAL A 2 20.74 -48.47 17.75
CA VAL A 2 21.25 -47.10 17.98
C VAL A 2 20.16 -46.12 17.56
N LEU A 3 19.77 -45.23 18.47
CA LEU A 3 18.85 -44.13 18.19
C LEU A 3 19.69 -42.87 18.00
N VAL A 4 19.60 -42.26 16.83
CA VAL A 4 20.27 -40.98 16.53
C VAL A 4 19.20 -39.90 16.44
N THR A 5 19.30 -38.89 17.30
CA THR A 5 18.49 -37.68 17.26
C THR A 5 19.34 -36.55 16.68
N ARG A 6 18.84 -35.86 15.66
CA ARG A 6 19.42 -34.62 15.14
C ARG A 6 18.34 -33.55 15.03
N SER A 7 18.74 -32.29 15.21
CA SER A 7 17.89 -31.15 14.92
C SER A 7 17.62 -31.04 13.42
N GLU A 8 16.45 -30.53 13.06
CA GLU A 8 16.15 -30.18 11.67
C GLU A 8 17.07 -29.05 11.19
N THR A 9 17.45 -29.09 9.92
CA THR A 9 18.13 -27.98 9.26
C THR A 9 17.12 -26.87 8.93
N PRO A 10 17.58 -25.62 8.73
CA PRO A 10 16.69 -24.53 8.32
C PRO A 10 15.91 -24.82 7.01
N TYR A 11 16.52 -25.55 6.07
CA TYR A 11 15.86 -25.94 4.83
C TYR A 11 14.74 -26.96 5.06
N GLU A 12 14.97 -27.96 5.91
CA GLU A 12 13.96 -28.95 6.31
C GLU A 12 12.82 -28.28 7.08
N ALA A 13 13.13 -27.33 7.97
CA ALA A 13 12.13 -26.52 8.68
C ALA A 13 11.28 -25.68 7.71
N ARG A 14 11.90 -25.01 6.72
CA ARG A 14 11.20 -24.26 5.66
C ARG A 14 10.25 -25.17 4.87
N MET A 15 10.74 -26.33 4.41
CA MET A 15 9.93 -27.27 3.63
C MET A 15 8.74 -27.78 4.45
N ARG A 16 8.95 -28.11 5.73
CA ARG A 16 7.88 -28.52 6.65
C ARG A 16 6.83 -27.44 6.80
N LEU A 17 7.21 -26.18 6.99
CA LEU A 17 6.28 -25.05 7.16
C LEU A 17 5.54 -24.71 5.87
N GLN A 18 6.21 -24.74 4.71
CA GLN A 18 5.59 -24.45 3.41
C GLN A 18 4.70 -25.58 2.88
N SER A 19 4.91 -26.82 3.33
CA SER A 19 4.10 -27.97 2.93
C SER A 19 2.88 -28.19 3.84
N GLY A 20 2.51 -27.19 4.67
CA GLY A 20 1.35 -27.24 5.56
C GLY A 20 1.67 -27.55 7.03
N GLY A 21 2.91 -27.78 7.44
CA GLY A 21 3.21 -28.23 8.81
C GLY A 21 2.91 -29.72 9.02
N LYS A 22 2.88 -30.19 10.29
CA LYS A 22 2.58 -31.61 10.60
C LYS A 22 1.10 -31.95 10.38
N ASP A 23 0.21 -30.97 10.60
CA ASP A 23 -1.25 -31.17 10.56
C ASP A 23 -1.95 -30.20 9.59
N LYS A 24 -1.28 -29.77 8.51
CA LYS A 24 -1.84 -28.82 7.51
C LYS A 24 -2.19 -27.43 8.06
N GLU A 25 -1.75 -27.11 9.27
CA GLU A 25 -1.95 -25.82 9.98
C GLU A 25 -1.49 -24.59 9.18
N HIS A 26 -0.59 -24.77 8.20
CA HIS A 26 -0.09 -23.69 7.34
C HIS A 26 -0.61 -23.76 5.89
N GLU A 27 -1.58 -24.63 5.59
CA GLU A 27 -2.26 -24.69 4.29
C GLU A 27 -3.31 -23.57 4.12
N GLU A 28 -3.53 -22.73 5.14
CA GLU A 28 -4.37 -21.56 4.98
C GLU A 28 -3.77 -20.62 3.91
N ALA A 29 -4.47 -20.54 2.77
CA ALA A 29 -4.04 -19.79 1.59
C ALA A 29 -3.76 -18.29 1.88
N LEU A 30 -4.21 -17.78 3.02
CA LEU A 30 -4.18 -16.37 3.42
C LEU A 30 -3.51 -16.15 4.79
N SER A 31 -2.53 -16.96 5.17
CA SER A 31 -1.75 -16.70 6.40
C SER A 31 -0.64 -15.66 6.16
N PHE A 32 -0.87 -14.41 6.55
CA PHE A 32 0.07 -13.29 6.36
C PHE A 32 1.04 -13.05 7.54
N HIS A 33 0.97 -13.88 8.58
CA HIS A 33 1.70 -13.68 9.84
C HIS A 33 2.94 -14.58 10.01
N SER A 34 3.44 -15.18 8.92
CA SER A 34 4.65 -15.99 8.97
C SER A 34 5.85 -15.24 8.37
N ALA A 35 7.02 -15.38 9.01
CA ALA A 35 8.28 -14.84 8.49
C ALA A 35 8.81 -15.62 7.26
N ILE A 36 8.12 -16.69 6.85
CA ILE A 36 8.48 -17.55 5.72
C ILE A 36 7.32 -17.50 4.74
N PRO A 37 7.48 -16.88 3.55
CA PRO A 37 6.43 -16.87 2.54
C PRO A 37 5.98 -18.29 2.20
N ASN A 38 4.75 -18.66 2.56
CA ASN A 38 4.20 -19.99 2.32
C ASN A 38 3.36 -20.05 1.03
N ASN A 39 3.02 -18.91 0.43
CA ASN A 39 2.25 -18.82 -0.80
C ASN A 39 2.81 -17.74 -1.74
N PRO A 40 3.14 -18.07 -3.01
CA PRO A 40 3.62 -17.08 -3.98
C PRO A 40 2.61 -15.95 -4.25
N GLU A 41 1.31 -16.17 -4.01
CA GLU A 41 0.28 -15.14 -4.13
C GLU A 41 0.36 -14.04 -3.07
N HIS A 42 1.05 -14.26 -1.94
CA HIS A 42 1.14 -13.27 -0.85
C HIS A 42 1.82 -11.98 -1.29
N SER A 43 3.00 -12.09 -1.90
CA SER A 43 3.73 -10.95 -2.47
C SER A 43 2.99 -10.25 -3.61
N ARG A 44 2.02 -10.92 -4.23
CA ARG A 44 1.24 -10.37 -5.36
C ARG A 44 0.02 -9.59 -4.93
N ARG A 45 -0.52 -9.86 -3.73
CA ARG A 45 -1.77 -9.27 -3.23
C ARG A 45 -1.52 -8.18 -2.21
N VAL A 46 -0.46 -8.30 -1.41
CA VAL A 46 -0.11 -7.33 -0.37
C VAL A 46 1.39 -7.08 -0.47
N LEU A 47 1.75 -5.86 -0.83
CA LEU A 47 3.13 -5.39 -0.90
C LEU A 47 3.16 -4.05 -0.18
N ALA A 48 3.82 -4.02 0.97
CA ALA A 48 4.07 -2.81 1.73
C ALA A 48 5.50 -2.33 1.43
N TYR A 49 5.68 -1.02 1.30
CA TYR A 49 6.99 -0.39 1.19
C TYR A 49 7.22 0.46 2.43
N ASP A 50 8.30 0.19 3.16
CA ASP A 50 8.75 1.06 4.23
C ASP A 50 9.61 2.17 3.62
N VAL A 51 9.12 3.41 3.69
CA VAL A 51 9.85 4.59 3.20
C VAL A 51 10.47 5.30 4.39
N ALA A 52 11.79 5.23 4.51
CA ALA A 52 12.55 6.04 5.46
C ALA A 52 13.04 7.32 4.76
N ILE A 53 12.37 8.43 5.04
CA ILE A 53 12.90 9.77 4.77
C ILE A 53 13.80 10.09 5.97
N GLY A 54 15.05 10.53 5.76
CA GLY A 54 16.08 10.69 6.80
C GLY A 54 15.60 11.44 8.05
N ALA A 55 16.36 11.38 9.16
CA ALA A 55 15.98 11.97 10.46
C ALA A 55 15.48 13.41 10.30
N GLY A 56 14.16 13.57 10.21
CA GLY A 56 13.54 14.82 9.84
C GLY A 56 13.13 15.55 11.09
N GLU A 57 13.60 16.78 11.28
CA GLU A 57 13.01 17.72 12.25
C GLU A 57 11.51 17.96 11.96
N SER A 58 11.02 17.54 10.79
CA SER A 58 9.61 17.51 10.41
C SER A 58 8.69 16.68 11.32
N VAL A 59 9.21 15.75 12.13
CA VAL A 59 8.40 15.03 13.15
C VAL A 59 8.30 15.76 14.49
N ASP A 60 9.13 16.79 14.73
CA ASP A 60 9.06 17.58 15.96
C ASP A 60 7.90 18.61 15.91
N ASP A 61 7.49 19.02 14.70
CA ASP A 61 6.27 19.79 14.48
C ASP A 61 5.06 18.86 14.35
N VAL A 62 4.26 18.80 15.42
CA VAL A 62 3.06 17.96 15.52
C VAL A 62 2.03 18.27 14.43
N THR A 63 1.89 19.54 14.03
CA THR A 63 0.93 19.96 13.01
C THR A 63 1.42 19.54 11.62
N PHE A 64 2.70 19.73 11.34
CA PHE A 64 3.28 19.28 10.07
C PHE A 64 3.26 17.75 9.94
N TYR A 65 3.56 17.04 11.03
CA TYR A 65 3.43 15.58 11.07
C TYR A 65 1.98 15.13 10.79
N ALA A 66 0.99 15.76 11.44
CA ALA A 66 -0.41 15.47 11.18
C ALA A 66 -0.80 15.73 9.73
N TYR A 67 -0.29 16.81 9.12
CA TYR A 67 -0.47 17.09 7.69
C TYR A 67 0.08 15.97 6.81
N LEU A 68 1.32 15.51 7.05
CA LEU A 68 1.90 14.39 6.29
C LEU A 68 1.07 13.11 6.44
N CYS A 69 0.58 12.81 7.64
CA CYS A 69 -0.31 11.67 7.86
C CYS A 69 -1.62 11.79 7.07
N ARG A 70 -2.22 12.99 6.99
CA ARG A 70 -3.44 13.23 6.21
C ARG A 70 -3.19 13.16 4.71
N VAL A 71 -2.06 13.67 4.23
CA VAL A 71 -1.64 13.55 2.82
C VAL A 71 -1.41 12.09 2.43
N ALA A 72 -0.85 11.29 3.35
CA ALA A 72 -0.66 9.86 3.14
C ALA A 72 -1.97 9.05 3.15
N ASP A 73 -3.03 9.58 3.78
CA ASP A 73 -4.36 8.98 3.69
C ASP A 73 -5.00 9.29 2.33
N TRP A 74 -4.62 8.47 1.34
CA TRP A 74 -5.12 8.52 -0.04
C TRP A 74 -6.65 8.48 -0.20
N ARG A 75 -7.39 8.16 0.87
CA ARG A 75 -8.87 8.12 0.87
C ARG A 75 -9.49 9.48 1.20
N LEU A 76 -8.73 10.39 1.80
CA LEU A 76 -9.18 11.71 2.23
C LEU A 76 -9.49 12.58 1.02
N ASP A 77 -10.70 13.13 1.00
CA ASP A 77 -11.18 14.04 -0.05
C ASP A 77 -11.07 15.49 0.44
N TRP A 78 -9.96 16.13 0.08
CA TRP A 78 -9.60 17.51 0.46
C TRP A 78 -10.47 18.59 -0.23
N GLU A 79 -11.24 18.24 -1.26
CA GLU A 79 -12.18 19.17 -1.90
C GLU A 79 -13.54 19.15 -1.18
N ASN A 80 -13.94 17.97 -0.69
CA ASN A 80 -15.25 17.73 -0.07
C ASN A 80 -15.30 18.14 1.41
N THR A 81 -14.13 18.29 2.06
CA THR A 81 -13.98 18.99 3.35
C THR A 81 -14.57 20.41 3.32
N LYS A 82 -14.51 21.10 2.17
CA LYS A 82 -14.98 22.48 2.00
C LYS A 82 -16.48 22.59 1.67
N ALA A 83 -17.09 21.53 1.13
CA ALA A 83 -18.36 21.63 0.41
C ALA A 83 -19.62 21.33 1.24
N LYS A 84 -19.52 20.70 2.41
CA LYS A 84 -20.69 20.38 3.24
C LYS A 84 -20.59 21.00 4.62
N GLY A 85 -21.06 22.25 4.70
CA GLY A 85 -21.44 22.85 5.97
C GLY A 85 -22.37 21.91 6.75
N ARG A 86 -21.93 21.56 7.96
CA ARG A 86 -22.73 21.12 9.13
C ARG A 86 -24.11 20.55 8.78
N SER A 87 -24.14 19.26 8.43
CA SER A 87 -25.36 18.47 8.59
C SER A 87 -25.06 17.32 9.53
N GLN A 88 -25.72 17.40 10.67
CA GLN A 88 -25.66 16.54 11.83
C GLN A 88 -26.19 15.13 11.50
N VAL A 89 -25.42 14.28 10.83
CA VAL A 89 -25.71 12.84 10.66
C VAL A 89 -24.38 12.08 10.57
N ASP A 90 -24.24 11.05 11.41
CA ASP A 90 -23.08 10.19 11.65
C ASP A 90 -21.95 10.79 12.50
N SER A 91 -22.14 10.65 13.80
CA SER A 91 -21.17 10.84 14.89
C SER A 91 -19.93 9.91 14.82
N GLU A 92 -19.78 9.11 13.77
CA GLU A 92 -18.59 8.31 13.48
C GLU A 92 -17.66 8.94 12.42
N VAL A 93 -18.10 10.00 11.71
CA VAL A 93 -17.36 10.62 10.59
C VAL A 93 -16.55 11.87 11.01
N ASP A 94 -16.70 12.32 12.26
CA ASP A 94 -16.05 13.54 12.78
C ASP A 94 -14.51 13.41 12.91
N HIS A 95 -13.98 12.18 12.86
CA HIS A 95 -12.53 11.92 12.95
C HIS A 95 -11.79 11.91 11.60
N ASP A 96 -12.50 11.86 10.46
CA ASP A 96 -11.87 11.70 9.15
C ASP A 96 -11.41 13.01 8.51
N PHE A 97 -11.73 14.17 9.10
CA PHE A 97 -11.37 15.48 8.54
C PHE A 97 -10.13 16.10 9.19
N PRO A 98 -9.26 16.78 8.41
CA PRO A 98 -8.13 17.52 8.94
C PRO A 98 -8.60 18.68 9.82
N ASP A 99 -7.81 19.02 10.83
CA ASP A 99 -8.03 20.24 11.59
C ASP A 99 -7.68 21.49 10.76
N GLU A 100 -8.06 22.66 11.26
CA GLU A 100 -7.85 23.95 10.57
C GLU A 100 -6.36 24.23 10.32
N ALA A 101 -5.48 23.85 11.24
CA ALA A 101 -4.05 24.11 11.11
C ALA A 101 -3.41 23.21 10.03
N VAL A 102 -3.86 21.96 9.91
CA VAL A 102 -3.49 21.04 8.84
C VAL A 102 -4.03 21.50 7.49
N GLU A 103 -5.28 21.95 7.44
CA GLU A 103 -5.89 22.48 6.20
C GLU A 103 -5.14 23.73 5.71
N MET A 104 -4.64 24.58 6.62
CA MET A 104 -3.78 25.72 6.25
C MET A 104 -2.46 25.29 5.59
N LEU A 105 -1.87 24.15 6.00
CA LEU A 105 -0.66 23.64 5.36
C LEU A 105 -0.95 23.17 3.94
N TYR A 106 -2.05 22.43 3.75
CA TYR A 106 -2.53 22.04 2.43
C TYR A 106 -2.80 23.27 1.53
N GLN A 107 -3.38 24.35 2.07
CA GLN A 107 -3.63 25.57 1.30
C GLN A 107 -2.36 26.33 0.88
N LYS A 108 -1.28 26.23 1.66
CA LYS A 108 0.03 26.81 1.35
C LYS A 108 0.83 26.00 0.35
N GLU A 109 0.41 24.78 0.07
CA GLU A 109 1.08 23.86 -0.82
C GLU A 109 1.09 24.38 -2.26
N GLU A 110 2.12 24.02 -3.03
CA GLU A 110 2.19 24.37 -4.45
C GLU A 110 1.02 23.72 -5.21
N GLU A 111 0.47 24.43 -6.20
CA GLU A 111 -0.67 23.96 -7.00
C GLU A 111 -0.43 22.55 -7.58
N LYS A 112 0.76 22.31 -8.13
CA LYS A 112 1.15 21.01 -8.69
C LYS A 112 1.12 19.86 -7.68
N ASN A 113 1.43 20.15 -6.41
CA ASN A 113 1.49 19.17 -5.33
C ASN A 113 0.08 18.90 -4.82
N ARG A 114 -0.73 19.96 -4.67
CA ARG A 114 -2.15 19.86 -4.37
C ARG A 114 -2.92 19.02 -5.40
N ASP A 115 -2.71 19.28 -6.68
CA ASP A 115 -3.31 18.51 -7.78
C ASP A 115 -2.98 17.00 -7.67
N LEU A 116 -1.76 16.67 -7.23
CA LEU A 116 -1.33 15.29 -7.03
C LEU A 116 -2.00 14.66 -5.80
N ILE A 117 -2.10 15.40 -4.69
CA ILE A 117 -2.79 14.98 -3.47
C ILE A 117 -4.26 14.70 -3.78
N ASP A 118 -4.95 15.62 -4.45
CA ASP A 118 -6.38 15.46 -4.78
C ASP A 118 -6.61 14.30 -5.77
N ALA A 119 -5.63 14.04 -6.63
CA ALA A 119 -5.70 12.91 -7.54
C ALA A 119 -5.67 11.55 -6.84
N THR A 120 -5.19 11.43 -5.59
CA THR A 120 -5.22 10.13 -4.87
C THR A 120 -6.65 9.73 -4.51
N ALA A 121 -7.48 10.68 -4.08
CA ALA A 121 -8.90 10.46 -3.83
C ALA A 121 -9.67 10.16 -5.12
N ARG A 122 -9.31 10.83 -6.23
CA ARG A 122 -9.86 10.55 -7.57
C ARG A 122 -9.47 9.16 -8.05
N TYR A 123 -8.23 8.73 -7.83
CA TYR A 123 -7.78 7.39 -8.17
C TYR A 123 -8.58 6.32 -7.41
N ARG A 124 -8.84 6.53 -6.11
CA ARG A 124 -9.67 5.61 -5.31
C ARG A 124 -11.06 5.38 -5.92
N THR A 125 -11.70 6.45 -6.36
CA THR A 125 -13.11 6.43 -6.79
C THR A 125 -13.26 6.03 -8.26
N THR A 126 -12.32 6.44 -9.11
CA THR A 126 -12.41 6.25 -10.57
C THR A 126 -11.43 5.23 -11.13
N GLY A 127 -10.38 4.88 -10.40
CA GLY A 127 -9.26 4.08 -10.89
C GLY A 127 -8.30 4.83 -11.82
N THR A 128 -8.50 6.14 -12.03
CA THR A 128 -7.68 6.94 -12.94
C THR A 128 -6.43 7.46 -12.25
N LEU A 129 -5.25 7.11 -12.77
CA LEU A 129 -3.96 7.62 -12.25
C LEU A 129 -3.75 9.10 -12.62
N PRO A 130 -3.09 9.89 -11.76
CA PRO A 130 -2.68 11.26 -12.10
C PRO A 130 -1.73 11.29 -13.30
N THR A 131 -1.92 12.26 -14.19
CA THR A 131 -1.03 12.49 -15.35
C THR A 131 0.30 13.14 -14.95
N THR A 132 0.35 13.79 -13.78
CA THR A 132 1.55 14.42 -13.21
C THR A 132 2.67 13.42 -12.95
N VAL A 133 2.33 12.16 -12.70
CA VAL A 133 3.31 11.08 -12.52
C VAL A 133 3.49 10.40 -13.88
N VAL A 134 4.68 10.59 -14.47
CA VAL A 134 5.03 9.97 -15.75
C VAL A 134 4.99 8.45 -15.59
N ASN A 135 3.97 7.81 -16.17
CA ASN A 135 3.77 6.37 -16.13
C ASN A 135 4.60 5.65 -17.20
N ASN A 136 5.91 5.89 -17.18
CA ASN A 136 6.83 5.09 -17.97
C ASN A 136 7.17 3.86 -17.14
N MET A 137 6.47 2.76 -17.40
CA MET A 137 6.82 1.47 -16.82
C MET A 137 8.25 1.11 -17.27
N PRO A 138 9.20 0.86 -16.34
CA PRO A 138 10.57 0.52 -16.71
C PRO A 138 10.61 -0.73 -17.60
N SER A 139 11.58 -0.80 -18.53
CA SER A 139 11.70 -1.89 -19.51
C SER A 139 11.89 -3.28 -18.90
N LEU A 140 12.37 -3.34 -17.65
CA LEU A 140 12.55 -4.56 -16.88
C LEU A 140 11.26 -5.04 -16.18
N VAL A 141 10.21 -4.22 -16.15
CA VAL A 141 8.96 -4.55 -15.48
C VAL A 141 8.06 -5.33 -16.43
N PHE A 142 7.70 -6.53 -15.99
CA PHE A 142 6.69 -7.37 -16.59
C PHE A 142 5.43 -7.31 -15.73
N SER A 143 4.29 -6.95 -16.32
CA SER A 143 3.03 -6.77 -15.59
C SER A 143 1.89 -7.53 -16.26
N GLN A 144 0.97 -8.04 -15.43
CA GLN A 144 -0.25 -8.69 -15.88
C GLN A 144 -1.28 -8.61 -14.74
N THR A 145 -2.39 -7.90 -14.99
CA THR A 145 -3.50 -7.80 -14.04
C THR A 145 -4.25 -9.13 -13.91
N LEU A 146 -5.02 -9.29 -12.84
CA LEU A 146 -5.85 -10.49 -12.65
C LEU A 146 -6.93 -10.63 -13.71
N ALA A 147 -7.52 -9.52 -14.14
CA ALA A 147 -8.52 -9.50 -15.21
C ALA A 147 -7.91 -9.95 -16.55
N GLU A 148 -6.72 -9.46 -16.88
CA GLU A 148 -5.97 -9.86 -18.07
C GLU A 148 -5.63 -11.35 -18.05
N ARG A 149 -5.12 -11.85 -16.92
CA ARG A 149 -4.83 -13.28 -16.75
C ARG A 149 -6.07 -14.14 -16.95
N LYS A 150 -7.20 -13.79 -16.33
CA LYS A 150 -8.47 -14.52 -16.47
C LYS A 150 -8.97 -14.51 -17.92
N ALA A 151 -8.73 -13.41 -18.63
CA ALA A 151 -9.03 -13.26 -20.06
C ALA A 151 -7.98 -13.91 -20.98
N GLY A 152 -6.94 -14.57 -20.45
CA GLY A 152 -5.87 -15.19 -21.24
C GLY A 152 -4.96 -14.20 -21.96
N LYS A 153 -4.96 -12.92 -21.58
CA LYS A 153 -4.10 -11.89 -22.17
C LYS A 153 -2.63 -12.13 -21.77
N PRO A 154 -1.66 -11.93 -22.68
CA PRO A 154 -0.24 -12.10 -22.39
C PRO A 154 0.26 -11.10 -21.34
N ILE A 155 1.44 -11.36 -20.79
CA ILE A 155 2.13 -10.44 -19.88
C ILE A 155 2.58 -9.22 -20.68
N GLY A 156 2.22 -8.02 -20.21
CA GLY A 156 2.69 -6.75 -20.75
C GLY A 156 4.12 -6.47 -20.27
N GLN A 157 4.94 -5.92 -21.15
CA GLN A 157 6.29 -5.45 -20.83
C GLN A 157 6.28 -3.92 -20.86
N GLY A 158 6.91 -3.28 -19.88
CA GLY A 158 7.04 -1.82 -19.85
C GLY A 158 8.00 -1.29 -20.92
N GLY A 159 7.82 -0.02 -21.30
CA GLY A 159 8.78 0.85 -22.03
C GLY A 159 9.38 0.36 -23.35
N GLU A 160 10.02 1.27 -24.10
CA GLU A 160 11.05 0.89 -25.08
C GLU A 160 12.39 0.69 -24.34
N VAL A 161 13.17 -0.30 -24.77
CA VAL A 161 14.57 -0.46 -24.32
C VAL A 161 15.36 0.70 -24.94
N ILE A 162 15.84 1.62 -24.10
CA ILE A 162 16.82 2.65 -24.51
C ILE A 162 18.18 1.98 -24.71
#